data_AF-A0A4S4KJQ1-F1
#
_entry.id   AF-A0A4S4KJQ1-F1
#
_cell.length_a   1.000
_cell.length_b   1.000
_cell.length_c   1.000
_cell.angle_alpha   90.00
_cell.angle_beta   90.00
_cell.angle_gamma   90.00
#
_symmetry.space_group_name_H-M   'P 1'
#
loop_
_entity.id
_entity.type
_entity.pdbx_description
1 polymer ?
#
loop_
_entity_poly.entity_id
_entity_poly.type
_entity_poly.pdbx_seq_one_letter_code
_entity_poly.pdbx_strand_id
1 'polypeptide(L)'
;MLLIFFHIIAWNNIKDSVIEYVLEVQSYRIANERLRVPSDRIETIAGILDQYARTRPTTEYLPSLPDICVSPEFIRWLTIEAPQIVGFTSIGIMQKLPEICAHWRKTASFELLEIMGPSEKTAPGYNEADELKRLELATTFFKCVTECCYHGTIAYPRILVHPCAAPLSTFFNKPNSDVYDVLNALDVLGLRFPWNFSRDTIEFDWVAWDAAREIVTLCGGDPEKTTTVQMDALDRRLAFECRQQAQATDLPAFLSFYKGLS
;
A
#
# COMPACT_ATOMS: atom_id res chain seq x y z
N MET A 1 -30.36 -58.94 -20.86
CA MET A 1 -29.66 -58.94 -19.55
C MET A 1 -28.22 -58.41 -19.64
N LEU A 2 -27.42 -58.82 -20.62
CA LEU A 2 -26.02 -58.36 -20.79
C LEU A 2 -25.85 -56.84 -21.04
N LEU A 3 -26.77 -56.22 -21.80
CA LEU A 3 -26.75 -54.77 -22.06
C LEU A 3 -26.89 -53.92 -20.78
N ILE A 4 -27.72 -54.37 -19.82
CA ILE A 4 -27.96 -53.64 -18.56
C ILE A 4 -26.71 -53.68 -17.67
N PHE A 5 -26.01 -54.83 -17.62
CA PHE A 5 -24.77 -54.96 -16.86
C PHE A 5 -23.64 -54.09 -17.43
N PHE A 6 -23.53 -53.98 -18.75
CA PHE A 6 -22.52 -53.16 -19.40
C PHE A 6 -22.70 -51.67 -19.08
N HIS A 7 -23.94 -51.18 -19.03
CA HIS A 7 -24.25 -49.81 -18.64
C HIS A 7 -23.94 -49.51 -17.17
N ILE A 8 -24.17 -50.46 -16.25
CA ILE A 8 -23.87 -50.27 -14.82
C ILE A 8 -22.36 -50.21 -14.57
N ILE A 9 -21.58 -51.06 -15.25
CA ILE A 9 -20.12 -51.10 -15.12
C ILE A 9 -19.51 -49.80 -15.69
N ALA A 10 -19.98 -49.37 -16.86
CA ALA A 10 -19.52 -48.12 -17.47
C ALA A 10 -19.81 -46.91 -16.58
N TRP A 11 -21.00 -46.84 -15.97
CA TRP A 11 -21.36 -45.77 -15.04
C TRP A 11 -20.49 -45.74 -13.79
N ASN A 12 -20.28 -46.89 -13.13
CA ASN A 12 -19.46 -46.94 -11.91
C ASN A 12 -18.01 -46.52 -12.15
N ASN A 13 -17.48 -46.72 -13.37
CA ASN A 13 -16.12 -46.31 -13.73
C ASN A 13 -15.96 -44.80 -13.96
N ILE A 14 -17.04 -44.08 -14.28
CA ILE A 14 -16.99 -42.63 -14.57
C ILE A 14 -17.71 -41.77 -13.52
N LYS A 15 -18.48 -42.38 -12.61
CA LYS A 15 -19.32 -41.67 -11.64
C LYS A 15 -18.50 -40.72 -10.77
N ASP A 16 -17.36 -41.18 -10.25
CA ASP A 16 -16.58 -40.39 -9.29
C ASP A 16 -15.94 -39.16 -9.96
N SER A 17 -15.41 -39.31 -11.17
CA SER A 17 -14.86 -38.17 -11.93
C SER A 17 -15.94 -37.18 -12.35
N VAL A 18 -17.15 -37.65 -12.67
CA VAL A 18 -18.29 -36.77 -12.95
C VAL A 18 -18.73 -36.03 -11.69
N ILE A 19 -18.77 -36.69 -10.53
CA ILE A 19 -19.10 -36.04 -9.25
C ILE A 19 -18.07 -34.97 -8.91
N GLU A 20 -16.78 -35.29 -9.00
CA GLU A 20 -15.69 -34.36 -8.76
C GLU A 20 -15.81 -33.11 -9.64
N TYR A 21 -16.01 -33.31 -10.94
CA TYR A 21 -16.22 -32.22 -11.89
C TYR A 21 -17.45 -31.36 -11.56
N VAL A 22 -18.59 -31.98 -11.21
CA VAL A 22 -19.81 -31.23 -10.86
C VAL A 22 -19.61 -30.41 -9.58
N LEU A 23 -18.89 -30.94 -8.59
CA LEU A 23 -18.56 -30.22 -7.36
C LEU A 23 -17.60 -29.06 -7.63
N GLU A 24 -16.63 -29.23 -8.52
CA GLU A 24 -15.73 -28.16 -8.97
C GLU A 24 -16.52 -27.04 -9.68
N VAL A 25 -17.38 -27.39 -10.64
CA VAL A 25 -18.23 -26.43 -11.36
C VAL A 25 -19.18 -25.72 -10.41
N GLN A 26 -19.77 -26.43 -9.45
CA GLN A 26 -20.63 -25.83 -8.43
C GLN A 26 -19.86 -24.84 -7.56
N SER A 27 -18.65 -25.20 -7.13
CA SER A 27 -17.79 -24.33 -6.31
C SER A 27 -17.39 -23.06 -7.07
N TYR A 28 -17.02 -23.20 -8.35
CA TYR A 28 -16.72 -22.08 -9.24
C TYR A 28 -17.93 -21.17 -9.46
N ARG A 29 -19.12 -21.74 -9.68
CA ARG A 29 -20.36 -20.97 -9.84
C ARG A 29 -20.69 -20.17 -8.58
N ILE A 30 -20.63 -20.80 -7.40
CA ILE A 30 -20.90 -20.14 -6.12
C ILE A 30 -19.88 -19.02 -5.88
N ALA A 31 -18.60 -19.26 -6.16
CA ALA A 31 -17.58 -18.22 -6.06
C ALA A 31 -17.92 -17.03 -6.95
N ASN A 32 -18.21 -17.23 -8.24
CA ASN A 32 -18.58 -16.15 -9.15
C ASN A 32 -19.87 -15.42 -8.75
N GLU A 33 -20.87 -16.14 -8.25
CA GLU A 33 -22.12 -15.54 -7.74
C GLU A 33 -21.83 -14.60 -6.55
N ARG A 34 -20.91 -14.97 -5.65
CA ARG A 34 -20.47 -14.14 -4.53
C ARG A 34 -19.72 -12.88 -4.96
N LEU A 35 -18.99 -12.94 -6.08
CA LEU A 35 -18.23 -11.78 -6.58
C LEU A 35 -19.11 -10.77 -7.32
N ARG A 36 -20.29 -11.16 -7.82
CA ARG A 36 -21.14 -10.27 -8.63
C ARG A 36 -21.46 -8.96 -7.91
N VAL A 37 -21.91 -9.07 -6.67
CA VAL A 37 -22.35 -7.91 -5.89
C VAL A 37 -21.18 -6.98 -5.52
N PRO A 38 -20.06 -7.46 -4.97
CA PRO A 38 -18.87 -6.64 -4.77
C PRO A 38 -18.36 -6.00 -6.06
N SER A 39 -18.30 -6.71 -7.19
CA SER A 39 -17.78 -6.17 -8.44
C SER A 39 -18.59 -4.96 -8.94
N ASP A 40 -19.92 -5.09 -9.05
CA ASP A 40 -20.81 -4.00 -9.48
C ASP A 40 -20.67 -2.76 -8.56
N ARG A 41 -20.52 -3.02 -7.26
CA ARG A 41 -20.40 -1.98 -6.24
C ARG A 41 -19.02 -1.31 -6.24
N ILE A 42 -17.95 -2.04 -6.49
CA ILE A 42 -16.58 -1.50 -6.61
C ILE A 42 -16.50 -0.51 -7.77
N GLU A 43 -17.09 -0.82 -8.92
CA GLU A 43 -17.15 0.13 -10.05
C GLU A 43 -17.90 1.42 -9.68
N THR A 44 -18.97 1.30 -8.89
CA THR A 44 -19.71 2.46 -8.38
C THR A 44 -18.84 3.32 -7.45
N ILE A 45 -18.10 2.69 -6.52
CA ILE A 45 -17.15 3.41 -5.65
C ILE A 45 -16.07 4.08 -6.48
N ALA A 46 -15.54 3.41 -7.50
CA ALA A 46 -14.49 3.95 -8.36
C ALA A 46 -14.89 5.30 -8.97
N GLY A 47 -16.10 5.39 -9.50
CA GLY A 47 -16.64 6.64 -10.04
C GLY A 47 -16.80 7.75 -9.00
N ILE A 48 -17.18 7.40 -7.77
CA ILE A 48 -17.32 8.36 -6.67
C ILE A 48 -15.95 8.82 -6.15
N LEU A 49 -14.99 7.92 -6.06
CA LEU A 49 -13.63 8.23 -5.62
C LEU A 49 -12.93 9.14 -6.63
N ASP A 50 -13.13 8.93 -7.94
CA ASP A 50 -12.62 9.85 -8.98
C ASP A 50 -13.21 11.26 -8.82
N GLN A 51 -14.53 11.37 -8.61
CA GLN A 51 -15.18 12.65 -8.34
C GLN A 51 -14.63 13.32 -7.08
N TYR A 52 -14.49 12.56 -6.00
CA TYR A 52 -13.92 13.05 -4.76
C TYR A 52 -12.49 13.55 -4.97
N ALA A 53 -11.62 12.77 -5.60
CA ALA A 53 -10.22 13.12 -5.85
C ALA A 53 -10.08 14.44 -6.64
N ARG A 54 -10.97 14.71 -7.61
CA ARG A 54 -10.99 15.99 -8.36
C ARG A 54 -11.31 17.21 -7.50
N THR A 55 -11.94 17.04 -6.34
CA THR A 55 -12.22 18.13 -5.39
C THR A 55 -11.06 18.41 -4.43
N ARG A 56 -10.02 17.57 -4.45
CA ARG A 56 -8.89 17.66 -3.51
C ARG A 56 -7.68 18.32 -4.16
N PRO A 57 -6.79 18.94 -3.36
CA PRO A 57 -5.51 19.41 -3.86
C PRO A 57 -4.68 18.26 -4.43
N THR A 58 -3.94 18.51 -5.52
CA THR A 58 -3.06 17.50 -6.14
C THR A 58 -1.88 17.09 -5.26
N THR A 59 -1.61 17.86 -4.20
CA THR A 59 -0.57 17.59 -3.20
C THR A 59 -1.06 16.67 -2.09
N GLU A 60 -2.35 16.35 -2.03
CA GLU A 60 -2.90 15.47 -1.01
C GLU A 60 -2.70 13.99 -1.37
N TYR A 61 -2.20 13.22 -0.41
CA TYR A 61 -2.05 11.78 -0.54
C TYR A 61 -3.36 11.08 -0.18
N LEU A 62 -3.99 10.49 -1.18
CA LEU A 62 -5.25 9.75 -1.05
C LEU A 62 -5.00 8.24 -1.13
N PRO A 63 -5.79 7.42 -0.41
CA PRO A 63 -5.80 5.98 -0.58
C PRO A 63 -6.19 5.58 -2.01
N SER A 64 -5.72 4.41 -2.44
CA SER A 64 -6.20 3.80 -3.68
C SER A 64 -7.62 3.24 -3.51
N LEU A 65 -8.30 2.96 -4.63
CA LEU A 65 -9.61 2.29 -4.59
C LEU A 65 -9.58 0.97 -3.78
N PRO A 66 -8.60 0.07 -3.97
CA PRO A 66 -8.44 -1.12 -3.14
C PRO A 66 -8.38 -0.84 -1.64
N ASP A 67 -7.62 0.18 -1.21
CA ASP A 67 -7.52 0.58 0.21
C ASP A 67 -8.88 0.99 0.80
N ILE A 68 -9.68 1.71 0.01
CA ILE A 68 -11.05 2.09 0.39
C ILE A 68 -11.94 0.86 0.50
N CYS A 69 -11.91 -0.03 -0.50
CA CYS A 69 -12.77 -1.21 -0.56
C CYS A 69 -12.55 -2.18 0.61
N VAL A 70 -11.32 -2.30 1.11
CA VAL A 70 -10.98 -3.17 2.25
C VAL A 70 -11.14 -2.51 3.62
N SER A 71 -11.62 -1.27 3.67
CA SER A 71 -11.98 -0.66 4.96
C SER A 71 -13.17 -1.38 5.60
N PRO A 72 -13.25 -1.49 6.94
CA PRO A 72 -14.31 -2.22 7.62
C PRO A 72 -15.72 -1.75 7.25
N GLU A 73 -15.90 -0.45 7.01
CA GLU A 73 -17.15 0.16 6.59
C GLU A 73 -17.59 -0.31 5.20
N PHE A 74 -16.64 -0.39 4.27
CA PHE A 74 -16.91 -0.75 2.88
C PHE A 74 -16.99 -2.24 2.66
N ILE A 75 -16.21 -3.08 3.37
CA ILE A 75 -16.33 -4.55 3.26
C ILE A 75 -17.77 -4.98 3.53
N ARG A 76 -18.34 -4.56 4.66
CA ARG A 76 -19.73 -4.87 5.00
C ARG A 76 -20.68 -4.40 3.92
N TRP A 77 -20.50 -3.18 3.41
CA TRP A 77 -21.34 -2.67 2.35
C TRP A 77 -21.16 -3.41 1.03
N LEU A 78 -19.97 -3.88 0.69
CA LEU A 78 -19.70 -4.57 -0.57
C LEU A 78 -20.28 -5.99 -0.56
N THR A 79 -20.38 -6.64 0.59
CA THR A 79 -20.75 -8.06 0.71
C THR A 79 -22.20 -8.32 1.12
N ILE A 80 -22.92 -7.33 1.68
CA ILE A 80 -24.33 -7.51 2.07
C ILE A 80 -25.24 -7.86 0.87
N GLU A 81 -26.05 -8.90 1.02
CA GLU A 81 -27.09 -9.29 0.05
C GLU A 81 -28.20 -8.23 -0.05
N ALA A 82 -28.62 -7.88 -1.29
CA ALA A 82 -29.76 -6.99 -1.53
C ALA A 82 -31.07 -7.65 -1.04
N PRO A 83 -32.06 -6.93 -0.47
CA PRO A 83 -32.33 -5.49 -0.57
C PRO A 83 -31.95 -4.66 0.68
N GLN A 84 -31.08 -5.15 1.55
CA GLN A 84 -30.75 -4.53 2.84
C GLN A 84 -29.95 -3.20 2.73
N ILE A 85 -29.72 -2.68 1.51
CA ILE A 85 -28.90 -1.49 1.25
C ILE A 85 -29.74 -0.22 1.45
N VAL A 86 -29.97 0.17 2.70
CA VAL A 86 -30.54 1.49 3.01
C VAL A 86 -29.39 2.45 3.33
N GLY A 87 -29.33 3.60 2.65
CA GLY A 87 -28.46 4.73 3.02
C GLY A 87 -27.14 4.86 2.28
N PHE A 88 -26.81 3.97 1.33
CA PHE A 88 -25.59 4.09 0.53
C PHE A 88 -25.84 4.85 -0.77
N THR A 89 -26.00 6.17 -0.64
CA THR A 89 -26.04 7.10 -1.77
C THR A 89 -24.63 7.59 -2.08
N SER A 90 -24.42 8.08 -3.30
CA SER A 90 -23.17 8.77 -3.67
C SER A 90 -22.80 9.87 -2.67
N ILE A 91 -23.79 10.62 -2.19
CA ILE A 91 -23.64 11.67 -1.18
C ILE A 91 -23.16 11.10 0.16
N GLY A 92 -23.80 10.02 0.64
CA GLY A 92 -23.43 9.39 1.91
C GLY A 92 -22.01 8.82 1.91
N ILE A 93 -21.57 8.27 0.77
CA ILE A 93 -20.18 7.83 0.57
C ILE A 93 -19.22 9.02 0.63
N MET A 94 -19.49 10.06 -0.16
CA MET A 94 -18.63 11.25 -0.20
C MET A 94 -18.45 11.91 1.17
N GLN A 95 -19.48 11.88 2.02
CA GLN A 95 -19.39 12.41 3.39
C GLN A 95 -18.47 11.59 4.30
N LYS A 96 -18.33 10.28 4.05
CA LYS A 96 -17.46 9.38 4.82
C LYS A 96 -16.02 9.34 4.33
N LEU A 97 -15.77 9.66 3.06
CA LEU A 97 -14.43 9.60 2.45
C LEU A 97 -13.35 10.37 3.23
N PRO A 98 -13.58 11.60 3.75
CA PRO A 98 -12.56 12.31 4.52
C PRO A 98 -12.07 11.55 5.75
N GLU A 99 -13.00 10.97 6.52
CA GLU A 99 -12.70 10.20 7.73
C GLU A 99 -11.91 8.93 7.38
N ILE A 100 -12.33 8.23 6.32
CA ILE A 100 -11.69 7.00 5.86
C ILE A 100 -10.29 7.27 5.33
N CYS A 101 -10.10 8.35 4.56
CA CYS A 101 -8.78 8.78 4.09
C CYS A 101 -7.86 9.11 5.26
N ALA A 102 -8.36 9.80 6.29
CA ALA A 102 -7.58 10.13 7.49
C ALA A 102 -7.20 8.86 8.27
N HIS A 103 -8.14 7.92 8.44
CA HIS A 103 -7.89 6.64 9.10
C HIS A 103 -6.85 5.81 8.34
N TRP A 104 -7.00 5.66 7.02
CA TRP A 104 -6.03 4.95 6.18
C TRP A 104 -4.64 5.56 6.30
N ARG A 105 -4.52 6.89 6.18
CA ARG A 105 -3.23 7.59 6.22
C ARG A 105 -2.54 7.38 7.56
N LYS A 106 -3.31 7.38 8.65
CA LYS A 106 -2.82 7.07 10.01
C LYS A 106 -2.34 5.62 10.12
N THR A 107 -3.14 4.66 9.67
CA THR A 107 -2.79 3.23 9.71
C THR A 107 -1.54 2.93 8.88
N ALA A 108 -1.47 3.41 7.64
CA ALA A 108 -0.29 3.25 6.79
C ALA A 108 0.97 3.90 7.39
N SER A 109 0.82 5.08 8.01
CA SER A 109 1.93 5.74 8.71
C SER A 109 2.43 4.91 9.90
N PHE A 110 1.55 4.23 10.64
CA PHE A 110 1.98 3.32 11.70
C PHE A 110 2.67 2.07 11.19
N GLU A 111 2.24 1.51 10.05
CA GLU A 111 2.96 0.38 9.44
C GLU A 111 4.39 0.79 9.07
N LEU A 112 4.59 2.00 8.56
CA LEU A 112 5.94 2.53 8.30
C LEU A 112 6.77 2.66 9.57
N LEU A 113 6.18 3.11 10.69
CA LEU A 113 6.87 3.16 11.99
C LEU A 113 7.27 1.77 12.47
N GLU A 114 6.44 0.75 12.24
CA GLU A 114 6.77 -0.64 12.55
C GLU A 114 7.93 -1.16 11.68
N ILE A 115 7.99 -0.75 10.41
CA ILE A 115 9.10 -1.06 9.49
C ILE A 115 10.42 -0.40 9.96
N MET A 116 10.37 0.78 10.56
CA MET A 116 11.56 1.47 11.11
C MET A 116 12.16 0.74 12.33
N GLY A 117 11.40 -0.14 12.98
CA GLY A 117 11.84 -0.91 14.14
C GLY A 117 10.87 -0.86 15.33
N PRO A 118 11.25 -1.44 16.48
CA PRO A 118 10.37 -1.54 17.64
C PRO A 118 9.90 -0.15 18.09
N SER A 119 8.59 0.02 18.16
CA SER A 119 7.97 1.25 18.63
C SER A 119 7.98 1.31 20.15
N GLU A 120 8.13 2.52 20.70
CA GLU A 120 8.11 2.79 22.14
C GLU A 120 6.68 2.83 22.72
N LYS A 121 5.70 2.14 22.12
CA LYS A 121 4.28 2.17 22.53
C LYS A 121 4.06 1.85 24.02
N THR A 122 4.99 1.14 24.65
CA THR A 122 4.94 0.74 26.05
C THR A 122 5.79 1.61 26.98
N ALA A 123 6.51 2.61 26.45
CA ALA A 123 7.36 3.49 27.24
C ALA A 123 6.54 4.53 28.04
N PRO A 124 6.96 4.87 29.27
CA PRO A 124 6.34 5.97 30.02
C PRO A 124 6.46 7.28 29.24
N GLY A 125 5.33 7.91 28.92
CA GLY A 125 5.30 9.17 28.16
C GLY A 125 5.09 9.02 26.65
N TYR A 126 4.78 7.82 26.16
CA TYR A 126 4.39 7.61 24.75
C TYR A 126 3.27 8.56 24.32
N ASN A 127 3.52 9.25 23.22
CA ASN A 127 2.54 10.08 22.53
C ASN A 127 2.54 9.70 21.05
N GLU A 128 1.39 9.24 20.57
CA GLU A 128 1.19 8.87 19.17
C GLU A 128 1.58 10.00 18.20
N ALA A 129 1.21 11.23 18.52
CA ALA A 129 1.49 12.37 17.65
C ALA A 129 2.99 12.67 17.56
N ASP A 130 3.75 12.36 18.62
CA ASP A 130 5.21 12.53 18.61
C ASP A 130 5.90 11.39 17.88
N GLU A 131 5.37 10.17 17.97
CA GLU A 131 5.87 9.02 17.20
C GLU A 131 5.70 9.25 15.69
N LEU A 132 4.56 9.79 15.24
CA LEU A 132 4.31 10.10 13.83
C LEU A 132 5.28 11.15 13.27
N LYS A 133 5.79 12.09 14.09
CA LYS A 133 6.78 13.09 13.65
C LYS A 133 8.11 12.45 13.24
N ARG A 134 8.42 11.23 13.69
CA ARG A 134 9.63 10.51 13.24
C ARG A 134 9.62 10.27 11.73
N LEU A 135 8.44 10.12 11.13
CA LEU A 135 8.30 10.00 9.68
C LEU A 135 8.65 11.30 8.94
N GLU A 136 8.52 12.46 9.59
CA GLU A 136 8.79 13.78 9.00
C GLU A 136 10.27 14.18 9.08
N LEU A 137 11.11 13.40 9.76
CA LEU A 137 12.55 13.67 9.85
C LEU A 137 13.20 13.61 8.47
N ALA A 138 14.15 14.52 8.24
CA ALA A 138 14.96 14.57 7.01
C ALA A 138 15.85 13.34 6.82
N THR A 139 15.94 12.48 7.83
CA THR A 139 16.70 11.24 7.84
C THR A 139 15.83 10.01 7.58
N THR A 140 14.50 10.16 7.56
CA THR A 140 13.58 9.02 7.42
C THR A 140 13.31 8.71 5.96
N PHE A 141 13.85 7.58 5.52
CA PHE A 141 13.70 7.09 4.17
C PHE A 141 13.32 5.62 4.11
N PHE A 142 12.52 5.31 3.10
CA PHE A 142 12.13 3.95 2.76
C PHE A 142 12.66 3.61 1.37
N LYS A 143 12.71 2.32 1.06
CA LYS A 143 12.99 1.84 -0.29
C LYS A 143 11.95 0.80 -0.67
N CYS A 144 11.68 0.70 -1.96
CA CYS A 144 10.84 -0.35 -2.50
C CYS A 144 11.73 -1.50 -3.00
N VAL A 145 11.47 -2.73 -2.55
CA VAL A 145 12.31 -3.90 -2.87
C VAL A 145 11.86 -4.66 -4.12
N THR A 146 10.78 -4.20 -4.76
CA THR A 146 10.32 -4.76 -6.02
C THR A 146 11.29 -4.49 -7.16
N GLU A 147 11.40 -5.42 -8.10
CA GLU A 147 12.25 -5.30 -9.29
C GLU A 147 11.93 -4.06 -10.16
N CYS A 148 10.73 -3.48 -10.08
CA CYS A 148 10.39 -2.25 -10.82
C CYS A 148 11.16 -1.01 -10.34
N CYS A 149 11.64 -1.00 -9.10
CA CYS A 149 12.06 0.22 -8.40
C CYS A 149 13.51 0.19 -7.91
N TYR A 150 14.34 -0.64 -8.56
CA TYR A 150 15.65 -1.16 -8.15
C TYR A 150 16.58 -0.26 -7.29
N HIS A 151 16.50 1.09 -7.29
CA HIS A 151 17.43 1.93 -6.53
C HIS A 151 16.84 3.25 -5.97
N GLY A 152 15.52 3.37 -5.83
CA GLY A 152 14.91 4.62 -5.36
C GLY A 152 14.72 4.69 -3.85
N THR A 153 15.45 5.57 -3.17
CA THR A 153 15.10 6.04 -1.82
C THR A 153 13.85 6.92 -1.91
N ILE A 154 12.87 6.69 -1.04
CA ILE A 154 11.55 7.33 -1.03
C ILE A 154 11.29 7.92 0.35
N ALA A 155 11.12 9.24 0.41
CA ALA A 155 10.76 9.95 1.64
C ALA A 155 9.27 9.80 1.96
N TYR A 156 8.93 9.98 3.24
CA TYR A 156 7.55 10.26 3.66
C TYR A 156 7.12 11.67 3.20
N PRO A 157 5.84 11.89 2.87
CA PRO A 157 4.73 10.94 2.73
C PRO A 157 4.64 10.26 1.36
N ARG A 158 5.59 10.49 0.43
CA ARG A 158 5.52 9.95 -0.95
C ARG A 158 5.43 8.43 -1.01
N ILE A 159 6.02 7.72 -0.04
CA ILE A 159 5.93 6.26 0.06
C ILE A 159 4.48 5.75 0.19
N LEU A 160 3.55 6.55 0.73
CA LEU A 160 2.14 6.18 0.90
C LEU A 160 1.38 6.00 -0.43
N VAL A 161 1.89 6.58 -1.51
CA VAL A 161 1.27 6.49 -2.85
C VAL A 161 2.23 5.85 -3.86
N HIS A 162 3.27 5.17 -3.39
CA HIS A 162 4.23 4.53 -4.26
C HIS A 162 3.56 3.36 -5.02
N PRO A 163 3.54 3.34 -6.37
CA PRO A 163 2.75 2.36 -7.11
C PRO A 163 3.13 0.90 -6.87
N CYS A 164 4.41 0.61 -6.62
CA CYS A 164 4.86 -0.77 -6.35
C CYS A 164 4.48 -1.24 -4.92
N ALA A 165 4.00 -0.35 -4.04
CA ALA A 165 3.39 -0.73 -2.76
C ALA A 165 1.95 -1.25 -2.90
N ALA A 166 1.30 -1.05 -4.06
CA ALA A 166 0.00 -1.61 -4.38
C ALA A 166 0.18 -2.66 -5.49
N PRO A 167 0.55 -3.91 -5.14
CA PRO A 167 0.93 -4.91 -6.14
C PRO A 167 -0.25 -5.26 -7.05
N LEU A 168 0.09 -5.68 -8.28
CA LEU A 168 -0.86 -6.39 -9.12
C LEU A 168 -1.05 -7.80 -8.56
N SER A 169 -2.25 -8.34 -8.70
CA SER A 169 -2.59 -9.68 -8.24
C SER A 169 -1.65 -10.76 -8.79
N THR A 170 -1.40 -11.79 -7.99
CA THR A 170 -0.77 -13.06 -8.41
C THR A 170 -1.78 -14.21 -8.46
N PHE A 171 -3.07 -13.92 -8.69
CA PHE A 171 -4.24 -14.78 -8.47
C PHE A 171 -4.52 -15.01 -6.98
N PHE A 172 -5.61 -14.42 -6.49
CA PHE A 172 -6.10 -14.69 -5.15
C PHE A 172 -7.43 -15.44 -5.26
N ASN A 173 -7.44 -16.72 -4.89
CA ASN A 173 -8.67 -17.50 -4.80
C ASN A 173 -8.73 -18.18 -3.43
N LYS A 174 -9.00 -17.37 -2.40
CA LYS A 174 -9.35 -17.87 -1.08
C LYS A 174 -10.85 -17.67 -0.88
N PRO A 175 -11.67 -18.71 -1.03
CA PRO A 175 -13.10 -18.57 -0.78
C PRO A 175 -13.38 -18.38 0.72
N ASN A 176 -14.57 -17.84 1.03
CA ASN A 176 -15.24 -17.92 2.33
C ASN A 176 -14.91 -16.86 3.40
N SER A 177 -14.54 -15.63 3.01
CA SER A 177 -14.66 -14.47 3.91
C SER A 177 -15.05 -13.22 3.14
N ASP A 178 -15.76 -12.30 3.80
CA ASP A 178 -16.17 -11.03 3.18
C ASP A 178 -14.99 -10.22 2.65
N VAL A 179 -13.87 -10.21 3.39
CA VAL A 179 -12.64 -9.53 2.96
C VAL A 179 -12.08 -10.17 1.70
N TYR A 180 -12.07 -11.51 1.66
CA TYR A 180 -11.57 -12.21 0.48
C TYR A 180 -12.52 -12.10 -0.70
N ASP A 181 -13.83 -12.04 -0.50
CA ASP A 181 -14.78 -11.79 -1.58
C ASP A 181 -14.54 -10.41 -2.23
N VAL A 182 -14.22 -9.38 -1.44
CA VAL A 182 -13.80 -8.06 -1.96
C VAL A 182 -12.46 -8.14 -2.70
N LEU A 183 -11.46 -8.81 -2.14
CA LEU A 183 -10.13 -8.94 -2.77
C LEU A 183 -10.20 -9.75 -4.09
N ASN A 184 -10.97 -10.83 -4.12
CA ASN A 184 -11.23 -11.62 -5.31
C ASN A 184 -11.99 -10.79 -6.36
N ALA A 185 -12.92 -9.93 -5.96
CA ALA A 185 -13.60 -9.03 -6.88
C ALA A 185 -12.66 -7.97 -7.46
N LEU A 186 -11.75 -7.40 -6.66
CA LEU A 186 -10.68 -6.52 -7.16
C LEU A 186 -9.80 -7.24 -8.19
N ASP A 187 -9.42 -8.50 -7.92
CA ASP A 187 -8.64 -9.34 -8.83
C ASP A 187 -9.37 -9.59 -10.16
N VAL A 188 -10.64 -9.99 -10.12
CA VAL A 188 -11.47 -10.21 -11.32
C VAL A 188 -11.63 -8.94 -12.15
N LEU A 189 -11.69 -7.77 -11.51
CA LEU A 189 -11.73 -6.47 -12.19
C LEU A 189 -10.35 -6.01 -12.71
N GLY A 190 -9.28 -6.78 -12.49
CA GLY A 190 -7.92 -6.43 -12.89
C GLY A 190 -7.34 -5.23 -12.14
N LEU A 191 -7.85 -4.97 -10.93
CA LEU A 191 -7.41 -3.86 -10.08
C LEU A 191 -6.19 -4.27 -9.24
N ARG A 192 -5.46 -3.27 -8.74
CA ARG A 192 -4.36 -3.47 -7.78
C ARG A 192 -4.89 -3.96 -6.43
N PHE A 193 -3.99 -4.44 -5.59
CA PHE A 193 -4.28 -4.75 -4.19
C PHE A 193 -4.07 -3.54 -3.28
N PRO A 194 -4.61 -3.56 -2.05
CA PRO A 194 -4.37 -2.51 -1.05
C PRO A 194 -2.89 -2.24 -0.84
N TRP A 195 -2.57 -1.03 -0.41
CA TRP A 195 -1.23 -0.59 -0.11
C TRP A 195 -0.58 -1.51 0.95
N ASN A 196 0.65 -1.93 0.66
CA ASN A 196 1.46 -2.83 1.48
C ASN A 196 0.77 -4.16 1.85
N PHE A 197 -0.14 -4.66 1.01
CA PHE A 197 -0.92 -5.87 1.30
C PHE A 197 -0.06 -7.10 1.68
N SER A 198 1.04 -7.32 0.96
CA SER A 198 1.96 -8.44 1.19
C SER A 198 2.97 -8.18 2.32
N ARG A 199 3.10 -6.93 2.79
CA ARG A 199 4.03 -6.48 3.85
C ARG A 199 5.52 -6.75 3.59
N ASP A 200 5.89 -7.01 2.34
CA ASP A 200 7.25 -7.36 1.92
C ASP A 200 7.77 -6.44 0.80
N THR A 201 7.02 -5.40 0.42
CA THR A 201 7.36 -4.52 -0.71
C THR A 201 8.13 -3.26 -0.30
N ILE A 202 8.10 -2.92 0.99
CA ILE A 202 8.68 -1.70 1.56
C ILE A 202 9.64 -2.08 2.69
N GLU A 203 10.83 -1.50 2.66
CA GLU A 203 11.83 -1.61 3.73
C GLU A 203 12.30 -0.23 4.17
N PHE A 204 12.81 -0.14 5.40
CA PHE A 204 13.55 1.04 5.85
C PHE A 204 14.92 1.11 5.15
N ASP A 205 15.27 2.28 4.63
CA ASP A 205 16.53 2.48 3.91
C ASP A 205 17.63 2.92 4.89
N TRP A 206 18.28 1.94 5.53
CA TRP A 206 19.35 2.19 6.50
C TRP A 206 20.55 2.94 5.90
N VAL A 207 20.85 2.71 4.61
CA VAL A 207 21.98 3.35 3.93
C VAL A 207 21.67 4.82 3.68
N ALA A 208 20.47 5.13 3.17
CA ALA A 208 20.04 6.51 3.01
C ALA A 208 19.84 7.22 4.35
N TRP A 209 19.34 6.53 5.37
CA TRP A 209 19.22 7.06 6.73
C TRP A 209 20.57 7.53 7.25
N ASP A 210 21.61 6.68 7.20
CA ASP A 210 22.94 7.01 7.71
C ASP A 210 23.55 8.20 6.95
N ALA A 211 23.51 8.16 5.62
CA ALA A 211 24.00 9.26 4.78
C ALA A 211 23.25 10.58 5.03
N ALA A 212 21.93 10.52 5.23
CA ALA A 212 21.13 11.71 5.51
C ALA A 212 21.47 12.34 6.87
N ARG A 213 21.86 11.55 7.87
CA ARG A 213 22.31 12.10 9.17
C ARG A 213 23.57 12.94 9.02
N GLU A 214 24.52 12.47 8.21
CA GLU A 214 25.72 13.25 7.90
C GLU A 214 25.36 14.56 7.21
N ILE A 215 24.48 14.50 6.21
CA ILE A 215 24.00 15.69 5.47
C ILE A 215 23.34 16.71 6.40
N VAL A 216 22.44 16.26 7.28
CA VAL A 216 21.76 17.12 8.26
C VAL A 216 22.77 17.76 9.20
N THR A 217 23.73 16.99 9.70
CA THR A 217 24.80 17.47 10.59
C THR A 217 25.68 18.52 9.89
N LEU A 218 26.07 18.28 8.64
CA LEU A 218 26.85 19.21 7.82
C LEU A 218 26.08 20.52 7.55
N CYS A 219 24.75 20.45 7.50
CA CYS A 219 23.90 21.63 7.39
C CYS A 219 23.71 22.37 8.73
N GLY A 220 24.22 21.82 9.84
CA GLY A 220 24.12 22.37 11.19
C GLY A 220 22.82 21.99 11.90
N GLY A 221 22.08 21.01 11.39
CA GLY A 221 20.87 20.48 12.02
C GLY A 221 21.16 19.34 13.00
N ASP A 222 20.16 18.99 13.80
CA ASP A 222 20.14 17.81 14.67
C ASP A 222 19.44 16.65 13.92
N PRO A 223 20.12 15.54 13.57
CA PRO A 223 19.54 14.42 12.82
C PRO A 223 18.30 13.77 13.45
N GLU A 224 18.12 13.93 14.77
CA GLU A 224 16.97 13.37 15.50
C GLU A 224 15.75 14.30 15.52
N LYS A 225 15.88 15.53 15.02
CA LYS A 225 14.83 16.56 15.11
C LYS A 225 14.57 17.31 13.82
N THR A 226 15.56 17.35 12.93
CA THR A 226 15.46 18.13 11.70
C THR A 226 14.53 17.44 10.73
N THR A 227 13.50 18.15 10.30
CA THR A 227 12.48 17.68 9.37
C THR A 227 12.86 17.92 7.91
N THR A 228 12.26 17.19 6.99
CA THR A 228 12.45 17.39 5.54
C THR A 228 12.12 18.83 5.12
N VAL A 229 11.04 19.40 5.65
CA VAL A 229 10.63 20.79 5.36
C VAL A 229 11.67 21.80 5.82
N GLN A 230 12.32 21.57 6.97
CA GLN A 230 13.40 22.45 7.45
C GLN A 230 14.63 22.36 6.54
N MET A 231 14.98 21.17 6.05
CA MET A 231 16.08 21.00 5.10
C MET A 231 15.77 21.63 3.75
N ASP A 232 14.55 21.46 3.23
CA ASP A 232 14.11 22.10 1.99
C ASP A 232 14.14 23.63 2.09
N ALA A 233 13.76 24.19 3.25
CA ALA A 233 13.79 25.63 3.48
C ALA A 233 15.20 26.22 3.59
N LEU A 234 16.20 25.41 3.97
CA LEU A 234 17.60 25.84 3.97
C LEU A 234 18.16 26.02 2.55
N ASP A 235 17.59 25.32 1.56
CA ASP A 235 17.97 25.33 0.13
C ASP A 235 19.49 25.24 -0.11
N ARG A 236 20.17 24.44 0.73
CA ARG A 236 21.62 24.23 0.62
C ARG A 236 21.91 23.19 -0.45
N ARG A 237 22.73 23.57 -1.44
CA ARG A 237 23.21 22.66 -2.47
C ARG A 237 24.53 22.04 -2.05
N LEU A 238 24.53 20.72 -1.89
CA LEU A 238 25.73 19.94 -1.60
C LEU A 238 26.24 19.33 -2.90
N ALA A 239 27.55 19.43 -3.12
CA ALA A 239 28.24 18.77 -4.22
C ALA A 239 29.16 17.72 -3.63
N PHE A 240 29.05 16.48 -4.10
CA PHE A 240 30.00 15.43 -3.76
C PHE A 240 31.18 15.51 -4.74
N GLU A 241 32.36 15.88 -4.24
CA GLU A 241 33.58 15.80 -5.03
C GLU A 241 34.12 14.36 -4.95
N CYS A 242 33.78 13.54 -5.95
CA CYS A 242 34.38 12.23 -6.11
C CYS A 242 35.85 12.41 -6.51
N ARG A 243 36.76 12.25 -5.55
CA ARG A 243 38.21 12.38 -5.77
C ARG A 243 38.75 11.13 -6.48
N GLN A 244 38.41 10.93 -7.76
CA GLN A 244 39.17 10.04 -8.63
C GLN A 244 40.38 10.82 -9.17
N GLN A 245 41.57 10.39 -8.73
CA GLN A 245 42.92 10.90 -9.03
C GLN A 245 43.38 12.13 -8.21
N ALA A 246 43.88 11.86 -7.01
CA ALA A 246 45.01 12.62 -6.46
C ALA A 246 46.12 11.63 -6.13
N GLN A 247 47.07 11.46 -7.06
CA GLN A 247 48.38 10.96 -6.69
C GLN A 247 48.99 11.93 -5.68
N ALA A 248 49.39 11.37 -4.54
CA ALA A 248 50.33 11.92 -3.57
C ALA A 248 50.13 13.40 -3.18
N THR A 249 49.37 13.65 -2.11
CA THR A 249 49.85 14.42 -0.95
C THR A 249 48.78 14.40 0.14
N ASP A 250 49.20 14.09 1.37
CA ASP A 250 48.38 14.06 2.58
C ASP A 250 47.72 15.42 2.86
N LEU A 251 46.43 15.54 2.54
CA LEU A 251 45.54 16.55 3.11
C LEU A 251 44.11 15.98 3.19
N PRO A 252 43.43 16.10 4.35
CA PRO A 252 42.09 15.56 4.55
C PRO A 252 41.08 16.22 3.59
N ALA A 253 40.10 15.43 3.14
CA ALA A 253 39.08 15.86 2.20
C ALA A 253 38.27 17.05 2.75
N PHE A 254 38.25 18.16 2.01
CA PHE A 254 37.38 19.31 2.27
C PHE A 254 36.28 19.33 1.20
N LEU A 255 35.01 19.37 1.63
CA LEU A 255 33.87 19.69 0.78
C LEU A 255 33.73 21.22 0.72
N SER A 256 33.67 21.77 -0.49
CA SER A 256 33.51 23.21 -0.73
C SER A 256 32.03 23.60 -0.75
N PHE A 257 31.64 24.60 0.03
CA PHE A 257 30.32 25.21 -0.04
C PHE A 257 30.28 26.28 -1.15
N TYR A 258 29.50 26.06 -2.20
CA TYR A 258 29.18 27.11 -3.17
C TYR A 258 28.06 27.99 -2.62
N LYS A 259 28.37 29.26 -2.32
CA LYS A 259 27.35 30.30 -2.19
C LYS A 259 26.99 30.79 -3.59
N GLY A 260 25.81 30.40 -4.08
CA GLY A 260 25.21 31.03 -5.25
C GLY A 260 24.89 32.48 -4.95
N LEU A 261 25.52 33.40 -5.70
CA LEU A 261 25.16 34.82 -5.71
C LEU A 261 23.77 34.97 -6.34
N SER A 262 22.92 35.76 -5.67
CA SER A 262 21.74 36.39 -6.26
C SER A 262 22.12 37.69 -6.94
#